data_AF-A0A259LU39-F1
#
_entry.id   AF-A0A259LU39-F1
#
_cell.length_a   1.000
_cell.length_b   1.000
_cell.length_c   1.000
_cell.angle_alpha   90.00
_cell.angle_beta   90.00
_cell.angle_gamma   90.00
#
_symmetry.space_group_name_H-M   'P 1'
#
loop_
_entity.id
_entity.type
_entity.pdbx_description
1 polymer ?
#
loop_
_entity_poly.entity_id
_entity_poly.type
_entity_poly.pdbx_seq_one_letter_code
_entity_poly.pdbx_strand_id
1 'polypeptide(L)'
;MFITGLEESLFPHEQSAHEEGGLEEERRLMYVAITRARRRLYLSHAQSRMLHGQIRYGLPSRFLDELPEFERRVLEVLREPMETGEIAISRAARQVVFPARFQVVAAMNPCPCGYSGHPSIECQCTPQQVMRYRSKISGPLLDRFDLHVEVPVQGGDVLLGSGEPGEPSHQVKARVDRARALQQQRGALNASLSGCLLNEACRLDSPGEQLLSRAMERLGLSARALHRILRVARTLADLEGSETLQRSHLMEALGYRQLDRQQGAGSAVSA
;
A
#
# COMPACT_ATOMS: atom_id res chain seq x y z
N MET A 1 20.32 9.19 3.83
CA MET A 1 20.76 8.46 2.62
C MET A 1 20.15 9.16 1.44
N PHE A 2 20.94 9.41 0.39
CA PHE A 2 20.49 10.09 -0.82
C PHE A 2 20.43 9.05 -1.95
N ILE A 3 19.28 8.92 -2.59
CA ILE A 3 19.14 8.23 -3.87
C ILE A 3 19.08 9.32 -4.93
N THR A 4 20.17 9.45 -5.68
CA THR A 4 20.32 10.47 -6.70
C THR A 4 20.19 9.87 -8.08
N GLY A 5 19.70 10.66 -9.04
CA GLY A 5 19.59 10.20 -10.43
C GLY A 5 18.38 9.31 -10.64
N LEU A 6 17.28 9.59 -9.93
CA LEU A 6 15.97 8.99 -10.18
C LEU A 6 15.36 9.58 -11.45
N GLU A 7 15.99 9.26 -12.57
CA GLU A 7 15.64 9.69 -13.91
C GLU A 7 15.43 8.43 -14.75
N GLU A 8 14.44 8.46 -15.63
CA GLU A 8 14.20 7.39 -16.59
C GLU A 8 15.44 7.16 -17.45
N SER A 9 15.81 5.90 -17.69
CA SER A 9 17.07 5.47 -18.36
C SER A 9 18.34 5.58 -17.51
N LEU A 10 18.32 6.29 -16.38
CA LEU A 10 19.43 6.34 -15.42
C LEU A 10 19.19 5.40 -14.24
N PHE A 11 17.96 5.40 -13.71
CA PHE A 11 17.51 4.48 -12.68
C PHE A 11 15.98 4.27 -12.81
N PRO A 12 15.51 3.12 -13.34
CA PRO A 12 16.31 1.97 -13.76
C PRO A 12 17.21 2.31 -14.94
N HIS A 13 18.41 1.74 -14.96
CA HIS A 13 19.35 1.96 -16.05
C HIS A 13 18.80 1.40 -17.37
N GLU A 14 19.03 2.09 -18.47
CA GLU A 14 18.51 1.74 -19.80
C GLU A 14 18.86 0.30 -20.21
N GLN A 15 20.10 -0.14 -19.93
CA GLN A 15 20.53 -1.50 -20.22
C GLN A 15 19.77 -2.53 -19.38
N SER A 16 19.57 -2.25 -18.08
CA SER A 16 18.77 -3.09 -17.19
C SER A 16 17.30 -3.17 -17.62
N ALA A 17 16.80 -2.16 -18.33
CA ALA A 17 15.44 -2.17 -18.91
C ALA A 17 15.29 -3.11 -20.11
N HIS A 18 16.39 -3.43 -20.80
CA HIS A 18 16.43 -4.31 -21.97
C HIS A 18 16.86 -5.75 -21.65
N GLU A 19 17.43 -5.97 -20.46
CA GLU A 19 17.83 -7.29 -19.97
C GLU A 19 16.66 -8.05 -19.33
N GLU A 20 16.62 -9.37 -19.55
CA GLU A 20 15.60 -10.24 -18.94
C GLU A 20 15.81 -10.29 -17.42
N GLY A 21 14.90 -9.67 -16.66
CA GLY A 21 14.98 -9.57 -15.19
C GLY A 21 15.74 -8.34 -14.67
N GLY A 22 16.36 -7.51 -15.52
CA GLY A 22 17.14 -6.36 -15.09
C GLY A 22 16.30 -5.31 -14.33
N LEU A 23 15.04 -5.08 -14.74
CA LEU A 23 14.11 -4.21 -14.02
C LEU A 23 13.75 -4.70 -12.62
N GLU A 24 13.76 -6.02 -12.38
CA GLU A 24 13.49 -6.57 -11.05
C GLU A 24 14.69 -6.37 -10.12
N GLU A 25 15.91 -6.44 -10.65
CA GLU A 25 17.12 -6.15 -9.90
C GLU A 25 17.22 -4.66 -9.54
N GLU A 26 16.95 -3.76 -10.48
CA GLU A 26 16.87 -2.31 -10.22
C GLU A 26 15.81 -1.98 -9.14
N ARG A 27 14.68 -2.69 -9.14
CA ARG A 27 13.64 -2.56 -8.11
C ARG A 27 14.12 -3.05 -6.74
N ARG A 28 14.87 -4.16 -6.69
CA ARG A 28 15.50 -4.66 -5.45
C ARG A 28 16.52 -3.66 -4.92
N LEU A 29 17.33 -3.07 -5.79
CA LEU A 29 18.30 -2.02 -5.42
C LEU A 29 17.59 -0.78 -4.84
N MET A 30 16.49 -0.35 -5.45
CA MET A 30 15.65 0.76 -4.92
C MET A 30 15.12 0.43 -3.53
N TYR A 31 14.57 -0.76 -3.33
CA TYR A 31 14.03 -1.21 -2.05
C TYR A 31 15.11 -1.32 -0.96
N VAL A 32 16.29 -1.88 -1.29
CA VAL A 32 17.44 -1.96 -0.38
C VAL A 32 17.92 -0.57 0.00
N ALA A 33 17.95 0.35 -0.94
CA ALA A 33 18.26 1.73 -0.66
C ALA A 33 17.23 2.31 0.33
N ILE A 34 15.94 2.31 0.01
CA ILE A 34 14.87 2.82 0.89
C ILE A 34 14.99 2.26 2.31
N THR A 35 15.14 0.94 2.45
CA THR A 35 15.22 0.26 3.75
C THR A 35 16.52 0.51 4.52
N ARG A 36 17.62 0.88 3.83
CA ARG A 36 18.87 1.32 4.48
C ARG A 36 18.83 2.77 4.97
N ALA A 37 17.88 3.58 4.52
CA ALA A 37 17.71 4.94 5.04
C ALA A 37 17.11 4.92 6.46
N ARG A 38 17.96 4.73 7.46
CA ARG A 38 17.55 4.60 8.88
C ARG A 38 16.88 5.84 9.49
N ARG A 39 17.13 7.03 8.96
CA ARG A 39 16.67 8.31 9.56
C ARG A 39 16.07 9.28 8.56
N ARG A 40 16.72 9.47 7.42
CA ARG A 40 16.24 10.35 6.34
C ARG A 40 16.61 9.72 5.01
N LEU A 41 15.64 9.66 4.11
CA LEU A 41 15.79 9.27 2.72
C LEU A 41 15.56 10.53 1.89
N TYR A 42 16.53 10.87 1.05
CA TYR A 42 16.43 12.00 0.14
C TYR A 42 16.46 11.45 -1.27
N LEU A 43 15.36 11.62 -1.99
CA LEU A 43 15.21 11.20 -3.39
C LEU A 43 15.42 12.43 -4.25
N SER A 44 16.31 12.37 -5.24
CA SER A 44 16.55 13.51 -6.14
C SER A 44 16.46 13.09 -7.60
N HIS A 45 15.61 13.79 -8.34
CA HIS A 45 15.49 13.78 -9.79
C HIS A 45 16.00 15.14 -10.33
N ALA A 46 16.84 15.12 -11.36
CA ALA A 46 17.28 16.35 -12.03
C ALA A 46 16.47 16.55 -13.31
N GLN A 47 15.79 17.71 -13.43
CA GLN A 47 15.03 18.08 -14.62
C GLN A 47 15.92 18.22 -15.87
N SER A 48 17.19 18.59 -15.68
CA SER A 48 18.21 18.57 -16.73
C SER A 48 19.59 18.26 -16.17
N ARG A 49 20.45 17.61 -16.96
CA ARG A 49 21.84 17.32 -16.63
C ARG A 49 22.75 17.58 -17.81
N MET A 50 23.96 18.07 -17.52
CA MET A 50 25.03 18.12 -18.51
C MET A 50 25.80 16.79 -18.49
N LEU A 51 25.69 16.01 -19.55
CA LEU A 51 26.35 14.72 -19.75
C LEU A 51 27.13 14.76 -21.06
N HIS A 52 28.44 14.52 -20.99
CA HIS A 52 29.35 14.57 -22.15
C HIS A 52 29.23 15.87 -22.97
N GLY A 53 29.06 17.01 -22.30
CA GLY A 53 28.94 18.32 -22.93
C GLY A 53 27.57 18.63 -23.54
N GLN A 54 26.59 17.73 -23.44
CA GLN A 54 25.22 17.97 -23.88
C GLN A 54 24.25 18.07 -22.69
N ILE A 55 23.32 19.03 -22.76
CA ILE A 55 22.21 19.11 -21.80
C ILE A 55 21.18 18.05 -22.20
N ARG A 56 20.95 17.08 -21.32
CA ARG A 56 19.87 16.10 -21.43
C ARG A 56 18.77 16.45 -20.45
N TYR A 57 17.54 16.43 -20.94
CA TYR A 57 16.34 16.52 -20.10
C TYR A 57 15.89 15.10 -19.78
N GLY A 58 15.76 14.77 -18.50
CA GLY A 58 15.33 13.45 -18.04
C GLY A 58 13.89 13.50 -17.57
N LEU A 59 13.13 12.44 -17.84
CA LEU A 59 11.85 12.21 -17.15
C LEU A 59 12.12 11.65 -15.75
N PRO A 60 11.26 11.91 -14.75
CA PRO A 60 11.35 11.25 -13.45
C PRO A 60 11.38 9.73 -13.59
N SER A 61 12.12 9.06 -12.71
CA SER A 61 12.12 7.60 -12.65
C SER A 61 10.71 7.08 -12.39
N ARG A 62 10.28 6.06 -13.16
CA ARG A 62 9.06 5.29 -12.93
C ARG A 62 8.91 4.69 -11.51
N PHE A 63 9.98 4.67 -10.71
CA PHE A 63 9.93 4.24 -9.31
C PHE A 63 9.45 5.34 -8.36
N LEU A 64 9.20 6.55 -8.85
CA LEU A 64 8.65 7.67 -8.09
C LEU A 64 7.16 7.90 -8.32
N ASP A 65 6.54 7.12 -9.21
CA ASP A 65 5.18 7.38 -9.66
C ASP A 65 4.13 6.84 -8.68
N GLU A 66 2.99 7.52 -8.67
CA GLU A 66 1.82 7.12 -7.90
C GLU A 66 1.13 5.91 -8.51
N LEU A 67 0.41 5.15 -7.68
CA LEU A 67 -0.29 3.94 -8.12
C LEU A 67 -1.14 4.14 -9.39
N PRO A 68 -1.90 5.25 -9.56
CA PRO A 68 -2.70 5.50 -10.77
C PRO A 68 -1.87 5.84 -12.02
N GLU A 69 -0.58 6.16 -11.89
CA GLU A 69 0.26 6.50 -13.05
C GLU A 69 0.83 5.26 -13.75
N PHE A 70 0.79 4.10 -13.08
CA PHE A 70 1.12 2.84 -13.72
C PHE A 70 0.04 2.41 -14.72
N GLU A 71 0.48 1.80 -15.83
CA GLU A 71 -0.43 1.23 -16.81
C GLU A 71 -1.33 0.16 -16.16
N ARG A 72 -2.63 0.21 -16.47
CA ARG A 72 -3.63 -0.69 -15.89
C ARG A 72 -3.27 -2.17 -16.02
N ARG A 73 -2.66 -2.59 -17.14
CA ARG A 73 -2.23 -3.99 -17.34
C ARG A 73 -1.20 -4.44 -16.29
N VAL A 74 -0.27 -3.55 -15.91
CA VAL A 74 0.77 -3.85 -14.91
C VAL A 74 0.14 -3.98 -13.53
N LEU A 75 -0.80 -3.09 -13.21
CA LEU A 75 -1.56 -3.13 -11.96
C LEU A 75 -2.40 -4.41 -11.82
N GLU A 76 -3.04 -4.86 -12.90
CA GLU A 76 -3.82 -6.10 -12.87
C GLU A 76 -2.94 -7.35 -12.69
N VAL A 77 -1.71 -7.37 -13.21
CA VAL A 77 -0.76 -8.48 -13.01
C VAL A 77 -0.37 -8.63 -11.53
N LEU A 78 -0.33 -7.54 -10.75
CA LEU A 78 -0.03 -7.61 -9.31
C LEU A 78 -1.08 -8.39 -8.50
N ARG A 79 -2.28 -8.56 -9.04
CA ARG A 79 -3.40 -9.18 -8.30
C ARG A 79 -3.16 -10.64 -7.92
N GLU A 80 -2.53 -11.40 -8.80
CA GLU A 80 -2.22 -12.82 -8.57
C GLU A 80 -1.16 -12.99 -7.48
N PRO A 81 0.05 -12.40 -7.59
CA PRO A 81 1.08 -12.57 -6.57
C PRO A 81 0.71 -11.96 -5.22
N MET A 82 -0.14 -10.91 -5.17
CA MET A 82 -0.67 -10.39 -3.91
C MET A 82 -1.63 -11.35 -3.20
N GLU A 83 -2.21 -12.31 -3.91
CA GLU A 83 -3.17 -13.27 -3.36
C GLU A 83 -2.51 -14.62 -3.08
N THR A 84 -1.74 -15.16 -4.04
CA THR A 84 -1.12 -16.49 -3.96
C THR A 84 0.29 -16.45 -3.36
N GLY A 85 0.96 -15.30 -3.44
CA GLY A 85 2.39 -15.21 -3.14
C GLY A 85 3.27 -15.92 -4.17
N GLU A 86 2.76 -16.15 -5.37
CA GLU A 86 3.42 -16.84 -6.48
C GLU A 86 3.09 -16.14 -7.81
N ILE A 87 3.98 -16.27 -8.80
CA ILE A 87 3.75 -15.78 -10.15
C ILE A 87 4.09 -16.88 -11.16
N ALA A 88 3.16 -17.13 -12.08
CA ALA A 88 3.38 -18.05 -13.19
C ALA A 88 3.88 -17.29 -14.42
N ILE A 89 5.06 -17.68 -14.91
CA ILE A 89 5.63 -17.14 -16.15
C ILE A 89 5.51 -18.21 -17.22
N SER A 90 4.74 -17.91 -18.27
CA SER A 90 4.54 -18.79 -19.43
C SER A 90 5.22 -18.19 -20.66
N ARG A 91 6.25 -18.88 -21.18
CA ARG A 91 6.91 -18.54 -22.45
C ARG A 91 7.02 -19.76 -23.36
N ALA A 92 6.67 -19.57 -24.63
CA ALA A 92 6.71 -20.57 -25.71
C ALA A 92 5.96 -21.88 -25.38
N ALA A 93 6.62 -22.83 -24.73
CA ALA A 93 6.10 -24.17 -24.42
C ALA A 93 6.37 -24.62 -22.96
N ARG A 94 6.77 -23.69 -22.08
CA ARG A 94 7.04 -24.00 -20.66
C ARG A 94 6.36 -22.97 -19.76
N GLN A 95 5.80 -23.48 -18.68
CA GLN A 95 5.26 -22.71 -17.57
C GLN A 95 6.16 -22.97 -16.36
N VAL A 96 6.66 -21.90 -15.76
CA VAL A 96 7.45 -21.96 -14.52
C VAL A 96 6.78 -21.06 -13.49
N VAL A 97 6.67 -21.55 -12.26
CA VAL A 97 6.08 -20.82 -11.13
C VAL A 97 7.21 -20.35 -10.22
N PHE A 98 7.22 -19.07 -9.89
CA PHE A 98 8.19 -18.46 -8.99
C PHE A 98 7.51 -17.95 -7.72
N PRO A 99 8.17 -18.05 -6.54
CA PRO A 99 7.66 -17.45 -5.32
C PRO A 99 7.73 -15.92 -5.42
N ALA A 100 6.63 -15.26 -5.08
CA ALA A 100 6.44 -13.80 -5.15
C ALA A 100 5.79 -13.27 -3.85
N ARG A 101 6.36 -13.62 -2.70
CA ARG A 101 5.87 -13.16 -1.38
C ARG A 101 6.47 -11.82 -1.02
N PHE A 102 5.74 -10.74 -1.25
CA PHE A 102 6.17 -9.37 -0.95
C PHE A 102 5.11 -8.59 -0.17
N GLN A 103 5.54 -7.50 0.48
CA GLN A 103 4.66 -6.48 1.01
C GLN A 103 4.59 -5.33 0.01
N VAL A 104 3.38 -4.92 -0.37
CA VAL A 104 3.17 -3.72 -1.21
C VAL A 104 2.85 -2.55 -0.31
N VAL A 105 3.54 -1.44 -0.54
CA VAL A 105 3.16 -0.12 -0.05
C VAL A 105 3.03 0.77 -1.27
N ALA A 106 1.89 1.43 -1.41
CA ALA A 106 1.57 2.28 -2.54
C ALA A 106 1.01 3.62 -2.04
N ALA A 107 1.24 4.67 -2.82
CA ALA A 107 0.68 5.98 -2.59
C ALA A 107 -0.13 6.41 -3.83
N MET A 108 -1.16 7.20 -3.60
CA MET A 108 -1.94 7.84 -4.65
C MET A 108 -2.48 9.17 -4.14
N ASN A 109 -2.48 10.17 -5.00
CA ASN A 109 -3.22 11.40 -4.72
C ASN A 109 -4.74 11.18 -4.74
N PRO A 110 -5.52 12.08 -4.15
CA PRO A 110 -6.97 12.01 -4.21
C PRO A 110 -7.53 12.37 -5.61
N CYS A 111 -6.76 13.10 -6.42
CA CYS A 111 -7.06 13.52 -7.79
C CYS A 111 -5.77 13.86 -8.56
N PRO A 112 -5.83 14.11 -9.89
CA PRO A 112 -4.64 14.45 -10.68
C PRO A 112 -3.88 15.69 -10.19
N CYS A 113 -4.57 16.70 -9.63
CA CYS A 113 -3.92 17.90 -9.10
C CYS A 113 -3.53 17.79 -7.61
N GLY A 114 -3.85 16.69 -6.93
CA GLY A 114 -3.54 16.48 -5.51
C GLY A 114 -4.42 17.22 -4.49
N TYR A 115 -5.21 18.22 -4.90
CA TYR A 115 -5.93 19.11 -3.97
C TYR A 115 -7.38 18.73 -3.67
N SER A 116 -7.89 17.62 -4.18
CA SER A 116 -9.25 17.17 -3.87
C SER A 116 -9.40 16.87 -2.38
N GLY A 117 -10.23 17.65 -1.68
CA GLY A 117 -10.40 17.56 -0.22
C GLY A 117 -9.38 18.37 0.60
N HIS A 118 -8.53 19.18 -0.06
CA HIS A 118 -7.55 20.02 0.64
C HIS A 118 -8.24 21.16 1.42
N PRO A 119 -7.85 21.44 2.67
CA PRO A 119 -8.56 22.40 3.53
C PRO A 119 -8.45 23.86 3.07
N SER A 120 -7.36 24.22 2.40
CA SER A 120 -7.05 25.60 2.02
C SER A 120 -6.77 25.85 0.53
N ILE A 121 -6.64 24.81 -0.29
CA ILE A 121 -6.30 24.94 -1.71
C ILE A 121 -7.45 24.33 -2.50
N GLU A 122 -8.03 25.13 -3.40
CA GLU A 122 -9.15 24.67 -4.19
C GLU A 122 -8.71 23.71 -5.30
N CYS A 123 -9.43 22.60 -5.43
CA CYS A 123 -9.20 21.60 -6.46
C CYS A 123 -9.73 22.08 -7.81
N GLN A 124 -8.85 22.16 -8.81
CA GLN A 124 -9.23 22.55 -10.18
C GLN A 124 -9.76 21.38 -11.04
N CYS A 125 -9.72 20.14 -10.53
CA CYS A 125 -10.22 18.99 -11.27
C CYS A 125 -11.74 18.91 -11.23
N THR A 126 -12.37 18.64 -12.37
CA THR A 126 -13.80 18.35 -12.43
C THR A 126 -14.12 17.01 -11.76
N PRO A 127 -15.35 16.79 -11.26
CA PRO A 127 -15.76 15.50 -10.67
C PRO A 127 -15.48 14.31 -11.60
N GLN A 128 -15.68 14.47 -12.91
CA GLN A 128 -15.40 13.44 -13.91
C GLN A 128 -13.89 13.13 -14.02
N GLN A 129 -13.01 14.14 -13.93
CA GLN A 129 -11.57 13.93 -13.93
C GLN A 129 -11.11 13.19 -12.67
N VAL A 130 -11.66 13.54 -11.50
CA VAL A 130 -11.38 12.84 -10.25
C VAL A 130 -11.82 11.38 -10.32
N MET A 131 -13.04 11.11 -10.79
CA MET A 131 -13.55 9.74 -10.96
C MET A 131 -12.70 8.95 -11.95
N ARG A 132 -12.30 9.56 -13.09
CA ARG A 132 -11.44 8.91 -14.09
C ARG A 132 -10.04 8.59 -13.55
N TYR A 133 -9.49 9.46 -12.70
CA TYR A 133 -8.21 9.22 -12.04
C TYR A 133 -8.27 8.03 -11.10
N ARG A 134 -9.28 8.02 -10.21
CA ARG A 134 -9.47 6.94 -9.23
C ARG A 134 -9.81 5.61 -9.90
N SER A 135 -10.53 5.63 -11.02
CA SER A 135 -10.91 4.42 -11.77
C SER A 135 -9.76 3.80 -12.58
N LYS A 136 -8.59 4.45 -12.65
CA LYS A 136 -7.36 3.82 -13.16
C LYS A 136 -6.97 2.60 -12.31
N ILE A 137 -7.31 2.61 -11.02
CA ILE A 137 -7.13 1.47 -10.11
C ILE A 137 -8.45 0.71 -10.02
N SER A 138 -8.41 -0.60 -10.28
CA SER A 138 -9.63 -1.41 -10.21
C SER A 138 -10.03 -1.72 -8.77
N GLY A 139 -11.34 -1.80 -8.51
CA GLY A 139 -11.88 -2.26 -7.23
C GLY A 139 -11.31 -3.61 -6.79
N PRO A 140 -11.24 -4.64 -7.67
CA PRO A 140 -10.58 -5.90 -7.36
C PRO A 140 -9.11 -5.77 -6.92
N LEU A 141 -8.34 -4.82 -7.45
CA LEU A 141 -6.98 -4.58 -6.98
C LEU A 141 -6.98 -3.89 -5.61
N LEU A 142 -7.81 -2.87 -5.40
CA LEU A 142 -7.90 -2.17 -4.11
C LEU A 142 -8.32 -3.10 -2.97
N ASP A 143 -9.20 -4.07 -3.23
CA ASP A 143 -9.64 -5.06 -2.24
C ASP A 143 -8.47 -5.91 -1.70
N ARG A 144 -7.37 -6.02 -2.46
CA ARG A 144 -6.16 -6.77 -2.08
C ARG A 144 -5.19 -5.98 -1.21
N PHE A 145 -5.43 -4.68 -1.00
CA PHE A 145 -4.71 -3.91 0.01
C PHE A 145 -5.40 -4.08 1.35
N ASP A 146 -4.68 -4.64 2.34
CA ASP A 146 -5.21 -4.81 3.69
C ASP A 146 -5.53 -3.47 4.37
N LEU A 147 -4.78 -2.41 4.04
CA LEU A 147 -4.90 -1.07 4.62
C LEU A 147 -5.03 0.01 3.55
N HIS A 148 -5.99 0.90 3.73
CA HIS A 148 -6.16 2.18 3.03
C HIS A 148 -6.12 3.31 4.06
N VAL A 149 -4.97 3.98 4.15
CA VAL A 149 -4.75 5.05 5.11
C VAL A 149 -4.78 6.39 4.39
N GLU A 150 -5.70 7.26 4.78
CA GLU A 150 -5.69 8.65 4.34
C GLU A 150 -4.63 9.41 5.14
N VAL A 151 -3.73 10.09 4.43
CA VAL A 151 -2.72 10.95 5.04
C VAL A 151 -3.21 12.39 4.92
N PRO A 152 -3.68 13.02 6.00
CA PRO A 152 -4.15 14.39 5.93
C PRO A 152 -2.98 15.34 5.68
N VAL A 153 -3.30 16.46 5.06
CA VAL A 153 -2.35 17.56 4.86
C VAL A 153 -1.88 18.05 6.22
N GLN A 154 -0.56 18.06 6.43
CA GLN A 154 0.05 18.55 7.66
C GLN A 154 0.27 20.06 7.58
N GLY A 155 0.09 20.75 8.71
CA GLY A 155 0.41 22.16 8.85
C GLY A 155 1.90 22.44 8.67
N GLY A 156 2.25 23.69 8.32
CA GLY A 156 3.64 24.11 8.10
C GLY A 156 4.52 23.96 9.36
N ASP A 157 3.93 24.08 10.54
CA ASP A 157 4.57 23.85 11.85
C ASP A 157 5.09 22.41 12.02
N VAL A 158 4.30 21.42 11.61
CA VAL A 158 4.70 20.00 11.64
C VAL A 158 5.79 19.73 10.60
N LEU A 159 5.66 20.30 9.39
CA LEU A 159 6.64 20.14 8.31
C LEU A 159 7.98 20.80 8.59
N LEU A 160 7.98 21.92 9.31
CA LEU A 160 9.18 22.65 9.74
C LEU A 160 9.84 22.03 10.98
N GLY A 161 9.26 20.96 11.55
CA GLY A 161 9.81 20.25 12.70
C GLY A 161 9.58 20.96 14.04
N SER A 162 8.63 21.89 14.09
CA SER A 162 8.23 22.64 15.29
C SER A 162 7.13 21.94 16.11
N GLY A 163 6.56 20.84 15.59
CA GLY A 163 5.59 20.00 16.30
C GLY A 163 6.23 19.11 17.37
N GLU A 164 5.41 18.47 18.19
CA GLU A 164 5.90 17.48 19.14
C GLU A 164 6.63 16.34 18.41
N PRO A 165 7.82 15.92 18.89
CA PRO A 165 8.52 14.81 18.29
C PRO A 165 7.67 13.55 18.40
N GLY A 166 7.34 12.94 17.26
CA GLY A 166 6.60 11.69 17.22
C GLY A 166 7.34 10.53 17.91
N GLU A 167 6.62 9.42 18.09
CA GLU A 167 7.17 8.21 18.70
C GLU A 167 8.46 7.76 17.99
N PRO A 168 9.57 7.54 18.72
CA PRO A 168 10.83 7.20 18.09
C PRO A 168 10.81 5.76 17.57
N SER A 169 11.47 5.52 16.43
CA SER A 169 11.42 4.23 15.71
C SER A 169 11.85 3.02 16.55
N HIS A 170 12.69 3.20 17.58
CA HIS A 170 13.09 2.08 18.45
C HIS A 170 11.95 1.60 19.36
N GLN A 171 11.05 2.50 19.81
CA GLN A 171 9.86 2.13 20.59
C GLN A 171 8.85 1.39 19.70
N VAL A 172 8.61 1.91 18.50
CA VAL A 172 7.78 1.24 17.47
C VAL A 172 8.34 -0.15 17.16
N LYS A 173 9.66 -0.27 16.95
CA LYS A 173 10.32 -1.57 16.72
C LYS A 173 10.07 -2.53 17.87
N ALA A 174 10.26 -2.11 19.12
CA ALA A 174 10.03 -2.97 20.28
C ALA A 174 8.56 -3.44 20.37
N ARG A 175 7.60 -2.58 20.02
CA ARG A 175 6.17 -2.96 19.93
C ARG A 175 5.93 -3.98 18.82
N VAL A 176 6.49 -3.78 17.62
CA VAL A 176 6.36 -4.71 16.49
C VAL A 176 7.02 -6.06 16.79
N ASP A 177 8.20 -6.07 17.41
CA ASP A 177 8.91 -7.31 17.74
C ASP A 177 8.11 -8.16 18.74
N ARG A 178 7.49 -7.54 19.75
CA ARG A 178 6.60 -8.23 20.69
C ARG A 178 5.39 -8.86 19.98
N ALA A 179 4.71 -8.10 19.12
CA ALA A 179 3.59 -8.61 18.34
C ALA A 179 4.01 -9.77 17.42
N ARG A 180 5.20 -9.68 16.79
CA ARG A 180 5.74 -10.77 15.96
C ARG A 180 6.09 -12.01 16.75
N ALA A 181 6.59 -11.87 17.99
CA ALA A 181 6.86 -13.02 18.85
C ALA A 181 5.56 -13.80 19.17
N LEU A 182 4.45 -13.09 19.45
CA LEU A 182 3.13 -13.72 19.63
C LEU A 182 2.67 -14.46 18.37
N GLN A 183 2.86 -13.87 17.19
CA GLN A 183 2.53 -14.50 15.91
C GLN A 183 3.39 -15.74 15.64
N GLN A 184 4.67 -15.71 16.00
CA GLN A 184 5.56 -16.87 15.89
C GLN A 184 5.12 -18.01 16.81
N GLN A 185 4.69 -17.71 18.05
CA GLN A 185 4.13 -18.71 18.95
C GLN A 185 2.84 -19.34 18.39
N ARG A 186 2.04 -18.56 17.65
CA ARG A 186 0.86 -19.03 16.90
C ARG A 186 1.22 -19.84 15.64
N GLY A 187 2.50 -19.85 15.23
CA GLY A 187 3.02 -20.60 14.09
C GLY A 187 2.97 -19.88 12.73
N ALA A 188 2.37 -18.71 12.65
CA ALA A 188 2.29 -17.94 11.40
C ALA A 188 2.12 -16.44 11.65
N LEU A 189 2.64 -15.62 10.72
CA LEU A 189 2.34 -14.19 10.70
C LEU A 189 0.86 -13.97 10.38
N ASN A 190 0.26 -12.91 10.92
CA ASN A 190 -1.15 -12.59 10.69
C ASN A 190 -1.48 -12.41 9.20
N ALA A 191 -0.53 -11.86 8.42
CA ALA A 191 -0.66 -11.71 6.97
C ALA A 191 -0.83 -13.04 6.23
N SER A 192 -0.35 -14.14 6.81
CA SER A 192 -0.39 -15.49 6.23
C SER A 192 -1.57 -16.33 6.73
N LEU A 193 -2.36 -15.83 7.71
CA LEU A 193 -3.49 -16.57 8.24
C LEU A 193 -4.63 -16.65 7.23
N SER A 194 -5.18 -17.83 7.00
CA SER A 194 -6.31 -18.05 6.08
C SER A 194 -7.21 -19.19 6.55
N GLY A 195 -8.47 -19.18 6.10
CA GLY A 195 -9.42 -20.27 6.35
C GLY A 195 -9.65 -20.51 7.86
N CYS A 196 -9.58 -21.77 8.28
CA CYS A 196 -9.77 -22.15 9.68
C CYS A 196 -8.80 -21.45 10.64
N LEU A 197 -7.52 -21.33 10.27
CA LEU A 197 -6.50 -20.69 11.11
C LEU A 197 -6.82 -19.21 11.38
N LEU A 198 -7.37 -18.51 10.40
CA LEU A 198 -7.81 -17.12 10.58
C LEU A 198 -9.02 -17.07 11.53
N ASN A 199 -10.01 -17.95 11.34
CA ASN A 199 -11.20 -17.99 12.19
C ASN A 199 -10.86 -18.35 13.64
N GLU A 200 -9.88 -19.23 13.86
CA GLU A 200 -9.40 -19.59 15.19
C GLU A 200 -8.64 -18.43 15.86
N ALA A 201 -7.73 -17.79 15.13
CA ALA A 201 -6.95 -16.65 15.66
C ALA A 201 -7.82 -15.41 15.92
N CYS A 202 -8.93 -15.28 15.18
CA CYS A 202 -9.84 -14.16 15.20
C CYS A 202 -11.23 -14.53 15.74
N ARG A 203 -11.32 -15.49 16.68
CA ARG A 203 -12.60 -15.81 17.32
C ARG A 203 -13.25 -14.56 17.89
N LEU A 204 -14.48 -14.32 17.47
CA LEU A 204 -15.28 -13.18 17.87
C LEU A 204 -16.31 -13.60 18.91
N ASP A 205 -16.68 -12.66 19.76
CA ASP A 205 -17.89 -12.77 20.56
C ASP A 205 -19.12 -12.40 19.72
N SER A 206 -20.32 -12.73 20.20
CA SER A 206 -21.56 -12.41 19.48
C SER A 206 -21.71 -10.91 19.16
N PRO A 207 -21.33 -9.97 20.04
CA PRO A 207 -21.26 -8.55 19.70
C PRO A 207 -20.33 -8.22 18.50
N GLY A 208 -19.13 -8.81 18.45
CA GLY A 208 -18.18 -8.63 17.36
C GLY A 208 -18.68 -9.18 16.02
N GLU A 209 -19.33 -10.35 16.04
CA GLU A 209 -19.97 -10.93 14.85
C GLU A 209 -21.08 -10.02 14.29
N GLN A 210 -21.96 -9.53 15.17
CA GLN A 210 -23.02 -8.61 14.78
C GLN A 210 -22.48 -7.28 14.23
N LEU A 211 -21.38 -6.76 14.79
CA LEU A 211 -20.72 -5.55 14.31
C LEU A 211 -20.25 -5.74 12.86
N LEU A 212 -19.54 -6.83 12.59
CA LEU A 212 -19.00 -7.10 11.25
C LEU A 212 -20.12 -7.38 10.25
N SER A 213 -21.15 -8.14 10.62
CA SER A 213 -22.31 -8.38 9.74
C SER A 213 -22.97 -7.07 9.29
N ARG A 214 -23.26 -6.16 10.22
CA ARG A 214 -23.83 -4.85 9.90
C ARG A 214 -22.89 -4.00 9.05
N ALA A 215 -21.59 -4.04 9.33
CA ALA A 215 -20.60 -3.32 8.54
C ALA A 215 -20.53 -3.86 7.11
N MET A 216 -20.59 -5.18 6.92
CA MET A 216 -20.60 -5.82 5.59
C MET A 216 -21.82 -5.41 4.78
N GLU A 217 -23.01 -5.44 5.37
CA GLU A 217 -24.25 -5.01 4.71
C GLU A 217 -24.21 -3.53 4.31
N ARG A 218 -23.79 -2.66 5.24
CA ARG A 218 -23.79 -1.21 5.02
C ARG A 218 -22.72 -0.74 4.02
N LEU A 219 -21.57 -1.40 4.00
CA LEU A 219 -20.42 -1.01 3.19
C LEU A 219 -20.25 -1.86 1.92
N GLY A 220 -21.10 -2.88 1.72
CA GLY A 220 -21.02 -3.78 0.57
C GLY A 220 -19.71 -4.60 0.54
N LEU A 221 -19.17 -4.95 1.70
CA LEU A 221 -17.87 -5.63 1.79
C LEU A 221 -17.95 -7.09 1.33
N SER A 222 -16.94 -7.51 0.56
CA SER A 222 -16.78 -8.90 0.17
C SER A 222 -16.34 -9.77 1.35
N ALA A 223 -16.50 -11.10 1.26
CA ALA A 223 -15.92 -12.02 2.22
C ALA A 223 -14.38 -11.92 2.28
N ARG A 224 -13.72 -11.52 1.18
CA ARG A 224 -12.27 -11.27 1.16
C ARG A 224 -11.92 -10.03 1.98
N ALA A 225 -12.67 -8.94 1.81
CA ALA A 225 -12.51 -7.74 2.61
C ALA A 225 -12.64 -8.04 4.11
N LEU A 226 -13.61 -8.88 4.50
CA LEU A 226 -13.75 -9.34 5.88
C LEU A 226 -12.48 -10.04 6.39
N HIS A 227 -11.93 -10.99 5.64
CA HIS A 227 -10.70 -11.68 6.06
C HIS A 227 -9.52 -10.71 6.22
N ARG A 228 -9.41 -9.70 5.34
CA ARG A 228 -8.38 -8.65 5.43
C ARG A 228 -8.55 -7.82 6.71
N ILE A 229 -9.79 -7.42 7.02
CA ILE A 229 -10.13 -6.72 8.27
C ILE A 229 -9.75 -7.56 9.49
N LEU A 230 -10.06 -8.86 9.49
CA LEU A 230 -9.72 -9.76 10.59
C LEU A 230 -8.20 -9.87 10.80
N ARG A 231 -7.40 -9.94 9.72
CA ARG A 231 -5.93 -9.95 9.82
C ARG A 231 -5.38 -8.66 10.43
N VAL A 232 -5.96 -7.52 10.06
CA VAL A 232 -5.58 -6.21 10.62
C VAL A 232 -5.98 -6.14 12.09
N ALA A 233 -7.22 -6.49 12.42
CA ALA A 233 -7.71 -6.50 13.81
C ALA A 233 -6.88 -7.41 14.71
N ARG A 234 -6.48 -8.59 14.22
CA ARG A 234 -5.57 -9.50 14.95
C ARG A 234 -4.21 -8.89 15.19
N THR A 235 -3.71 -8.12 14.23
CA THR A 235 -2.44 -7.41 14.35
C THR A 235 -2.54 -6.28 15.38
N LEU A 236 -3.65 -5.54 15.42
CA LEU A 236 -3.91 -4.54 16.46
C LEU A 236 -3.95 -5.18 17.85
N ALA A 237 -4.66 -6.29 18.01
CA ALA A 237 -4.70 -7.04 19.26
C ALA A 237 -3.30 -7.52 19.69
N ASP A 238 -2.50 -8.04 18.76
CA ASP A 238 -1.13 -8.47 19.05
C ASP A 238 -0.21 -7.29 19.44
N LEU A 239 -0.43 -6.09 18.88
CA LEU A 239 0.31 -4.87 19.25
C LEU A 239 -0.06 -4.37 20.65
N GLU A 240 -1.30 -4.56 21.08
CA GLU A 240 -1.77 -4.27 22.44
C GLU A 240 -1.45 -5.38 23.45
N GLY A 241 -1.03 -6.56 22.99
CA GLY A 241 -0.80 -7.74 23.82
C GLY A 241 -2.10 -8.41 24.29
N SER A 242 -3.21 -8.18 23.57
CA SER A 242 -4.51 -8.77 23.88
C SER A 242 -4.66 -10.15 23.22
N GLU A 243 -5.02 -11.17 24.01
CA GLU A 243 -5.25 -12.52 23.50
C GLU A 243 -6.51 -12.60 22.62
N THR A 244 -7.54 -11.82 22.93
CA THR A 244 -8.85 -11.84 22.26
C THR A 244 -9.07 -10.58 21.42
N LEU A 245 -9.87 -10.71 20.36
CA LEU A 245 -10.30 -9.56 19.58
C LEU A 245 -11.34 -8.75 20.36
N GLN A 246 -11.04 -7.47 20.54
CA GLN A 246 -11.95 -6.50 21.16
C GLN A 246 -12.66 -5.70 20.07
N ARG A 247 -13.82 -5.13 20.43
CA ARG A 247 -14.58 -4.26 19.53
C ARG A 247 -13.76 -3.07 19.03
N SER A 248 -12.84 -2.53 19.84
CA SER A 248 -11.93 -1.45 19.45
C SER A 248 -11.07 -1.85 18.24
N HIS A 249 -10.45 -3.03 18.27
CA HIS A 249 -9.61 -3.53 17.17
C HIS A 249 -10.40 -3.68 15.87
N LEU A 250 -11.64 -4.19 15.95
CA LEU A 250 -12.50 -4.35 14.78
C LEU A 250 -12.88 -2.99 14.17
N MET A 251 -13.26 -2.04 15.02
CA MET A 251 -13.65 -0.69 14.60
C MET A 251 -12.48 0.06 13.97
N GLU A 252 -11.28 -0.06 14.54
CA GLU A 252 -10.08 0.56 13.98
C GLU A 252 -9.69 -0.09 12.64
N ALA A 253 -9.70 -1.42 12.56
CA ALA A 253 -9.43 -2.13 11.31
C ALA A 253 -10.43 -1.74 10.19
N LEU A 254 -11.72 -1.61 10.52
CA LEU A 254 -12.74 -1.07 9.61
C LEU A 254 -12.48 0.40 9.24
N GLY A 255 -11.87 1.18 10.14
CA GLY A 255 -11.45 2.56 9.92
C GLY A 255 -10.35 2.69 8.88
N TYR A 256 -9.51 1.66 8.71
CA TYR A 256 -8.45 1.61 7.69
C TYR A 256 -8.93 1.12 6.30
N ARG A 257 -10.25 0.99 6.04
CA ARG A 257 -10.80 0.59 4.72
C ARG A 257 -11.66 1.69 4.12
N GLN A 258 -11.18 2.93 4.14
CA GLN A 258 -11.99 4.11 3.77
C GLN A 258 -12.31 4.21 2.28
N LEU A 259 -11.44 3.72 1.39
CA LEU A 259 -11.67 3.81 -0.06
C LEU A 259 -12.84 2.90 -0.51
N ASP A 260 -13.05 1.77 0.17
CA ASP A 260 -14.21 0.90 -0.06
C ASP A 260 -15.52 1.65 0.23
N ARG A 261 -15.54 2.50 1.27
CA ARG A 261 -16.71 3.31 1.64
C ARG A 261 -17.08 4.33 0.55
N GLN A 262 -16.09 4.90 -0.12
CA GLN A 262 -16.30 5.89 -1.16
C GLN A 262 -16.81 5.27 -2.47
N GLN A 263 -16.43 4.02 -2.77
CA GLN A 263 -16.94 3.30 -3.96
C GLN A 263 -18.38 2.82 -3.76
N GLY A 264 -18.73 2.31 -2.57
CA GLY A 264 -20.09 1.88 -2.24
C GLY A 264 -21.13 3.02 -2.27
N ALA A 265 -20.72 4.22 -1.84
CA ALA A 265 -21.58 5.41 -1.93
C ALA A 265 -21.80 5.88 -3.38
N GLY A 266 -20.84 5.66 -4.29
CA GLY A 266 -20.99 5.97 -5.71
C GLY A 266 -21.92 5.02 -6.46
N SER A 267 -22.00 3.76 -6.06
CA SER A 267 -22.92 2.77 -6.65
C SER A 267 -24.37 2.92 -6.20
N ALA A 268 -24.62 3.53 -5.03
CA ALA A 268 -25.98 3.75 -4.52
C ALA A 268 -26.69 4.96 -5.18
N VAL A 269 -25.98 5.77 -5.97
CA VAL A 269 -26.52 6.93 -6.69
C VAL A 269 -26.89 6.57 -8.15
N SER A 270 -26.66 5.33 -8.58
CA SER A 270 -26.92 4.86 -9.95
C SER A 270 -27.93 3.71 -10.05
N ALA A 271 -28.87 3.60 -9.12
CA ALA A 271 -29.99 2.66 -9.19
C ALA A 271 -31.33 3.41 -9.02
#